data_AF-A0A0J5P6F7-F1
#
_entry.id   AF-A0A0J5P6F7-F1
#
_cell.length_a   1.000
_cell.length_b   1.000
_cell.length_c   1.000
_cell.angle_alpha   90.00
_cell.angle_beta   90.00
_cell.angle_gamma   90.00
#
_symmetry.space_group_name_H-M   'P 1'
#
loop_
_entity.id
_entity.type
_entity.pdbx_description
1 polymer ?
#
loop_
_entity_poly.entity_id
_entity_poly.type
_entity_poly.pdbx_seq_one_letter_code
_entity_poly.pdbx_strand_id
1 'polypeptide(L)'
;MKKLSLLLTALVAFLTFHSVAFAEIKTSSLAIAKTQSSGKLPKQCQQMFQKADKLIADAEKQPGTHTQIKQMKSKLTATKQQILKLDTPMQEKSCDKGLTALNQLEKKS
;
A
#
# COMPACT_ATOMS: atom_id res chain seq x y z
N MET A 1 -8.88 21.29 41.23
CA MET A 1 -9.63 21.56 39.99
C MET A 1 -9.07 22.76 39.19
N LYS A 2 -7.74 22.89 39.04
CA LYS A 2 -7.10 24.01 38.29
C LYS A 2 -6.07 23.53 37.25
N LYS A 3 -5.72 22.24 37.27
CA LYS A 3 -4.75 21.63 36.34
C LYS A 3 -5.41 21.11 35.06
N LEU A 4 -6.73 20.91 35.08
CA LEU A 4 -7.50 20.38 33.94
C LEU A 4 -7.92 21.48 32.95
N SER A 5 -7.98 22.74 33.39
CA SER A 5 -8.36 23.88 32.53
C SER A 5 -7.21 24.42 31.67
N LEU A 6 -5.96 24.03 31.94
CA LEU A 6 -4.77 24.51 31.23
C LEU A 6 -4.34 23.62 30.05
N LEU A 7 -4.91 22.41 29.92
CA LEU A 7 -4.53 21.48 28.86
C LEU A 7 -5.41 21.60 27.60
N LEU A 8 -6.54 22.30 27.67
CA LEU A 8 -7.45 22.44 26.52
C LEU A 8 -7.04 23.52 25.50
N THR A 9 -6.11 24.42 25.85
CA THR A 9 -5.70 25.54 24.99
C THR A 9 -4.51 25.25 24.09
N ALA A 10 -3.93 24.04 24.13
CA ALA A 10 -2.75 23.69 23.34
C ALA A 10 -3.03 22.91 22.03
N LEU A 11 -4.29 22.61 21.70
CA LEU A 11 -4.63 21.78 20.52
C LEU A 11 -4.98 22.59 19.26
N VAL A 12 -5.09 23.92 19.33
CA VAL A 12 -5.66 24.74 18.23
C VAL A 12 -4.58 25.47 17.40
N ALA A 13 -3.29 25.37 17.74
CA ALA A 13 -2.22 26.10 17.06
C ALA A 13 -1.50 25.34 15.93
N PHE A 14 -1.93 24.12 15.58
CA PHE A 14 -1.20 23.28 14.59
C PHE A 14 -1.80 23.27 13.17
N LEU A 15 -2.88 24.01 12.90
CA LEU A 15 -3.58 23.96 11.61
C LEU A 15 -3.49 25.24 10.78
N THR A 16 -2.55 26.13 11.06
CA THR A 16 -2.37 27.33 10.24
C THR A 16 -0.95 27.41 9.67
N PHE A 17 -0.90 27.48 8.34
CA PHE A 17 0.24 27.78 7.49
C PHE A 17 1.34 26.72 7.38
N HIS A 18 1.39 26.04 6.23
CA HIS A 18 2.56 26.07 5.34
C HIS A 18 2.09 25.77 3.91
N SER A 19 1.83 26.83 3.14
CA SER A 19 1.83 26.78 1.68
C SER A 19 3.28 26.64 1.24
N VAL A 20 3.72 25.42 0.93
CA VAL A 20 5.01 25.22 0.27
C VAL A 20 4.84 25.51 -1.21
N ALA A 21 5.46 26.60 -1.64
CA ALA A 21 5.71 26.90 -3.04
C ALA A 21 6.38 25.68 -3.70
N PHE A 22 5.82 25.23 -4.83
CA PHE A 22 6.50 24.30 -5.72
C PHE A 22 7.69 25.03 -6.33
N ALA A 23 8.85 24.93 -5.68
CA ALA A 23 10.11 25.24 -6.32
C ALA A 23 10.29 24.24 -7.48
N GLU A 24 10.41 24.78 -8.69
CA GLU A 24 10.75 24.05 -9.90
C GLU A 24 12.14 23.43 -9.74
N ILE A 25 12.22 22.18 -9.29
CA ILE A 25 13.47 21.44 -9.32
C ILE A 25 13.61 20.90 -10.74
N LYS A 26 14.42 21.60 -11.55
CA LYS A 26 15.11 21.04 -12.72
C LYS A 26 16.04 19.91 -12.27
N THR A 27 15.49 18.76 -11.93
CA THR A 27 16.25 17.51 -11.93
C THR A 27 16.21 16.99 -13.35
N SER A 28 17.39 17.03 -13.97
CA SER A 28 17.71 16.43 -15.26
C SER A 28 16.84 15.22 -15.54
N SER A 29 16.08 15.28 -16.64
CA SER A 29 15.34 14.16 -17.19
C SER A 29 16.31 13.04 -17.52
N LEU A 30 16.62 12.19 -16.53
CA LEU A 30 16.93 10.80 -16.82
C LEU A 30 15.65 10.26 -17.42
N ALA A 31 15.59 10.26 -18.75
CA ALA A 31 14.65 9.46 -19.50
C ALA A 31 14.89 8.01 -19.07
N ILE A 32 14.19 7.58 -18.01
CA ILE A 32 14.07 6.18 -17.65
C ILE A 32 13.36 5.57 -18.84
N ALA A 33 14.15 4.92 -19.69
CA ALA A 33 13.68 4.20 -20.85
C ALA A 33 12.54 3.29 -20.37
N LYS A 34 11.34 3.60 -20.86
CA LYS A 34 10.14 2.80 -20.74
C LYS A 34 10.43 1.47 -21.41
N THR A 35 11.06 0.57 -20.68
CA THR A 35 11.28 -0.80 -21.11
C THR A 35 9.95 -1.47 -20.87
N GLN A 36 9.09 -1.37 -21.89
CA GLN A 36 7.80 -2.02 -21.96
C GLN A 36 8.06 -3.52 -21.99
N SER A 37 8.24 -4.09 -20.81
CA SER A 37 8.35 -5.53 -20.58
C SER A 37 6.96 -6.12 -20.76
N SER A 38 6.64 -6.39 -22.01
CA SER A 38 5.59 -7.32 -22.36
C SER A 38 5.97 -8.70 -21.85
N GLY A 39 5.16 -9.26 -20.95
CA GLY A 39 4.86 -10.69 -21.09
C GLY A 39 4.73 -11.54 -19.83
N LYS A 40 5.24 -11.14 -18.65
CA LYS A 40 5.04 -11.98 -17.46
C LYS A 40 5.12 -11.20 -16.17
N LEU A 41 4.09 -11.35 -15.34
CA LEU A 41 4.12 -10.87 -13.96
C LEU A 41 5.30 -11.53 -13.22
N PRO A 42 6.14 -10.78 -12.49
CA PRO A 42 7.25 -11.35 -11.73
C PRO A 42 6.79 -12.44 -10.76
N LYS A 43 7.67 -13.43 -10.53
CA LYS A 43 7.36 -14.58 -9.65
C LYS A 43 6.97 -14.14 -8.23
N GLN A 44 7.62 -13.10 -7.71
CA GLN A 44 7.30 -12.50 -6.40
C GLN A 44 5.86 -11.99 -6.35
N CYS A 45 5.37 -11.36 -7.41
CA CYS A 45 3.99 -10.88 -7.49
C CYS A 45 2.98 -12.03 -7.53
N GLN A 46 3.27 -13.09 -8.30
CA GLN A 46 2.44 -14.30 -8.30
C GLN A 46 2.33 -14.90 -6.89
N GLN A 47 3.46 -15.02 -6.18
CA GLN A 47 3.48 -15.56 -4.82
C GLN A 47 2.75 -14.64 -3.83
N MET A 48 2.94 -13.32 -3.93
CA MET A 48 2.23 -12.33 -3.11
C MET A 48 0.73 -12.49 -3.26
N PHE A 49 0.25 -12.52 -4.51
CA PHE A 49 -1.18 -12.60 -4.81
C PHE A 49 -1.77 -13.92 -4.36
N GLN A 50 -1.08 -15.05 -4.58
CA GLN A 50 -1.53 -16.35 -4.08
C GLN A 50 -1.61 -16.41 -2.56
N LYS A 51 -0.64 -15.85 -1.84
CA LYS A 51 -0.70 -15.76 -0.37
C LYS A 51 -1.86 -14.89 0.10
N ALA A 52 -2.06 -13.73 -0.52
CA ALA A 52 -3.17 -12.85 -0.20
C ALA A 52 -4.52 -13.53 -0.47
N ASP A 53 -4.67 -14.22 -1.60
CA ASP A 53 -5.89 -14.96 -1.95
C ASP A 53 -6.18 -16.09 -0.92
N LYS A 54 -5.15 -16.81 -0.45
CA LYS A 54 -5.31 -17.78 0.65
C LYS A 54 -5.73 -17.13 1.96
N LEU A 55 -5.07 -16.05 2.35
CA LEU A 55 -5.37 -15.34 3.60
C LEU A 55 -6.81 -14.81 3.60
N ILE A 56 -7.25 -14.30 2.45
CA ILE A 56 -8.63 -13.90 2.22
C ILE A 56 -9.57 -15.10 2.36
N ALA A 57 -9.28 -16.23 1.72
CA ALA A 57 -10.12 -17.42 1.77
C ALA A 57 -10.26 -17.99 3.20
N ASP A 58 -9.19 -17.93 4.00
CA ASP A 58 -9.25 -18.36 5.40
C ASP A 58 -10.03 -17.37 6.27
N ALA A 59 -9.90 -16.08 5.99
CA ALA A 59 -10.70 -15.06 6.66
C ALA A 59 -12.17 -15.04 6.21
N GLU A 60 -12.54 -15.57 5.03
CA GLU A 60 -13.95 -15.80 4.65
C GLU A 60 -14.64 -16.88 5.49
N LYS A 61 -13.88 -17.85 5.99
CA LYS A 61 -14.41 -18.92 6.85
C LYS A 61 -14.70 -18.42 8.27
N GLN A 62 -14.18 -17.25 8.64
CA GLN A 62 -14.38 -16.66 9.96
C GLN A 62 -15.73 -15.93 10.03
N PRO A 63 -16.58 -16.24 11.03
CA PRO A 63 -17.87 -15.58 11.20
C PRO A 63 -17.65 -14.09 11.53
N GLY A 64 -18.35 -13.20 10.80
CA GLY A 64 -18.28 -11.75 10.99
C GLY A 64 -17.32 -11.00 10.08
N THR A 65 -16.53 -11.69 9.25
CA THR A 65 -15.49 -11.04 8.41
C THR A 65 -15.93 -10.77 6.97
N HIS A 66 -17.08 -11.28 6.52
CA HIS A 66 -17.53 -11.24 5.11
C HIS A 66 -17.51 -9.84 4.46
N THR A 67 -17.88 -8.78 5.18
CA THR A 67 -17.88 -7.40 4.63
C THR A 67 -16.46 -6.90 4.37
N GLN A 68 -15.55 -7.14 5.32
CA GLN A 68 -14.14 -6.75 5.21
C GLN A 68 -13.45 -7.56 4.09
N ILE A 69 -13.82 -8.83 3.92
CA ILE A 69 -13.30 -9.66 2.85
C ILE A 69 -13.71 -9.17 1.47
N LYS A 70 -14.98 -8.80 1.25
CA LYS A 70 -15.39 -8.22 -0.04
C LYS A 70 -14.54 -7.01 -0.42
N GLN A 71 -14.24 -6.14 0.56
CA GLN A 71 -13.35 -5.00 0.34
C GLN A 71 -11.91 -5.42 0.06
N MET A 72 -11.38 -6.43 0.77
CA MET A 72 -10.04 -6.97 0.52
C MET A 72 -9.90 -7.58 -0.88
N LYS A 73 -10.88 -8.37 -1.35
CA LYS A 73 -10.90 -8.94 -2.70
C LYS A 73 -10.91 -7.86 -3.78
N SER A 74 -11.73 -6.82 -3.59
CA SER A 74 -11.79 -5.68 -4.50
C SER A 74 -10.45 -4.94 -4.57
N LYS A 75 -9.85 -4.63 -3.40
CA LYS A 75 -8.53 -4.00 -3.32
C LYS A 75 -7.43 -4.88 -3.94
N LEU A 76 -7.44 -6.19 -3.71
CA LEU A 76 -6.45 -7.11 -4.28
C LEU A 76 -6.53 -7.13 -5.81
N THR A 77 -7.75 -7.10 -6.37
CA THR A 77 -7.98 -7.03 -7.82
C THR A 77 -7.48 -5.71 -8.40
N ALA A 78 -7.78 -4.59 -7.74
CA ALA A 78 -7.28 -3.28 -8.13
C ALA A 78 -5.74 -3.24 -8.09
N THR A 79 -5.11 -3.77 -7.04
CA THR A 79 -3.65 -3.87 -6.92
C THR A 79 -3.05 -4.72 -8.03
N LYS A 80 -3.66 -5.87 -8.37
CA LYS A 80 -3.24 -6.71 -9.52
C LYS A 80 -3.20 -5.87 -10.80
N GLN A 81 -4.28 -5.13 -11.09
CA GLN A 81 -4.34 -4.28 -12.28
C GLN A 81 -3.36 -3.10 -12.25
N GLN A 82 -3.13 -2.49 -11.08
CA GLN A 82 -2.17 -1.40 -10.94
C GLN A 82 -0.74 -1.88 -11.15
N ILE A 83 -0.35 -3.01 -10.56
CA ILE A 83 0.99 -3.57 -10.72
C ILE A 83 1.26 -3.92 -12.19
N LEU A 84 0.27 -4.46 -12.90
CA LEU A 84 0.40 -4.72 -14.35
C LEU A 84 0.67 -3.47 -15.20
N LYS A 85 0.34 -2.26 -14.70
CA LYS A 85 0.63 -0.98 -15.37
C LYS A 85 2.00 -0.40 -15.04
N LEU A 86 2.71 -0.95 -14.05
CA LEU A 86 4.05 -0.51 -13.62
C LEU A 86 5.14 -1.24 -14.41
N ASP A 87 6.32 -0.62 -14.49
CA ASP A 87 7.51 -1.26 -15.05
C ASP A 87 7.99 -2.43 -14.16
N THR A 88 8.55 -3.49 -14.77
CA THR A 88 9.00 -4.72 -14.09
C THR A 88 9.82 -4.52 -12.81
N PRO A 89 10.86 -3.66 -12.75
CA PRO A 89 11.61 -3.46 -11.49
C PRO A 89 10.74 -2.88 -10.37
N MET A 90 9.75 -2.06 -10.73
CA MET A 90 8.80 -1.47 -9.80
C MET A 90 7.72 -2.48 -9.36
N GLN A 91 7.34 -3.40 -10.26
CA GLN A 91 6.51 -4.56 -9.93
C GLN A 91 7.20 -5.45 -8.90
N GLU A 92 8.45 -5.87 -9.13
CA GLU A 92 9.22 -6.71 -8.21
C GLU A 92 9.33 -6.05 -6.83
N LYS A 93 9.74 -4.78 -6.76
CA LYS A 93 9.86 -4.04 -5.50
C LYS A 93 8.53 -3.92 -4.74
N SER A 94 7.43 -3.69 -5.46
CA SER A 94 6.11 -3.57 -4.83
C SER A 94 5.65 -4.92 -4.28
N CYS A 95 5.86 -5.99 -5.04
CA CYS A 95 5.47 -7.34 -4.66
C CYS A 95 6.33 -7.93 -3.56
N ASP A 96 7.62 -7.60 -3.52
CA ASP A 96 8.54 -8.04 -2.47
C ASP A 96 8.17 -7.43 -1.11
N LYS A 97 7.83 -6.12 -1.10
CA LYS A 97 7.28 -5.46 0.07
C LYS A 97 5.95 -6.09 0.51
N GLY A 98 5.07 -6.37 -0.44
CA GLY A 98 3.79 -7.03 -0.17
C GLY A 98 3.97 -8.44 0.40
N LEU A 99 4.89 -9.24 -0.15
CA LEU A 99 5.25 -10.56 0.37
C LEU A 99 5.80 -10.47 1.80
N THR A 100 6.69 -9.52 2.06
CA THR A 100 7.25 -9.30 3.39
C THR A 100 6.16 -8.97 4.40
N ALA A 101 5.26 -8.06 4.06
CA ALA A 101 4.12 -7.70 4.90
C ALA A 101 3.19 -8.91 5.16
N LEU A 102 2.86 -9.68 4.12
CA LEU A 102 2.04 -10.90 4.26
C LEU A 102 2.73 -11.95 5.14
N ASN A 103 4.04 -12.17 4.97
CA ASN A 103 4.81 -13.08 5.82
C ASN A 103 4.86 -12.61 7.28
N GLN A 104 4.93 -11.30 7.53
CA GLN A 104 4.88 -10.75 8.89
C GLN A 104 3.51 -10.94 9.53
N LEU A 105 2.43 -10.77 8.77
CA LEU A 105 1.07 -11.04 9.24
C LEU A 105 0.89 -12.53 9.56
N GLU A 106 1.35 -13.42 8.69
CA GLU A 106 1.32 -14.87 8.88
C GLU A 106 2.10 -15.30 10.15
N LYS A 107 3.27 -14.69 10.40
CA LYS A 107 4.07 -14.97 11.61
C LYS A 107 3.47 -14.43 12.91
N LYS A 108 2.55 -13.47 12.81
CA LYS A 108 1.95 -12.78 13.98
C LYS A 108 0.55 -13.31 14.31
N SER A 109 0.02 -14.19 13.46
CA SER A 109 -1.28 -14.85 13.63
C SER A 109 -1.13 -16.21 14.30
#